data_AF-A0A0A9BH36-F1
#
_entry.id   AF-A0A0A9BH36-F1
#
_cell.length_a   1.000
_cell.length_b   1.000
_cell.length_c   1.000
_cell.angle_alpha   90.00
_cell.angle_beta   90.00
_cell.angle_gamma   90.00
#
_symmetry.space_group_name_H-M   'P 1'
#
loop_
_entity.id
_entity.type
_entity.pdbx_description
1 polymer ?
#
loop_
_entity_poly.entity_id
_entity_poly.type
_entity_poly.pdbx_seq_one_letter_code
_entity_poly.pdbx_strand_id
1 'polypeptide(L)' 'MVTAEEVEVKVKLVMESEQGKELRERTAVAKGMAAAALETGGSSKAAFVDFLSSIEISTID' A
#
# COMPACT_ATOMS: atom_id res chain seq x y z
N MET A 1 -12.30 -24.13 9.27
CA MET A 1 -11.05 -24.31 8.51
C MET A 1 -11.34 -24.01 7.05
N VAL A 2 -10.41 -23.37 6.34
CA VAL A 2 -10.47 -23.21 4.88
C VAL A 2 -10.12 -24.56 4.23
N THR A 3 -10.84 -24.96 3.18
CA THR A 3 -10.62 -26.25 2.49
C THR A 3 -9.54 -26.13 1.41
N ALA A 4 -8.94 -27.26 1.01
CA ALA A 4 -7.97 -27.29 -0.09
C ALA A 4 -8.59 -26.81 -1.41
N GLU A 5 -9.83 -27.23 -1.68
CA GLU A 5 -10.62 -26.81 -2.85
C GLU A 5 -10.77 -25.28 -2.90
N GLU A 6 -11.13 -24.66 -1.77
CA GLU A 6 -11.29 -23.20 -1.70
C GLU A 6 -9.99 -22.47 -2.00
N VAL A 7 -8.86 -22.98 -1.50
CA VAL A 7 -7.54 -22.42 -1.79
C VAL A 7 -7.21 -22.56 -3.27
N GLU A 8 -7.42 -23.73 -3.85
CA GLU A 8 -7.12 -23.98 -5.27
C GLU A 8 -7.92 -23.04 -6.19
N VAL A 9 -9.23 -22.91 -5.96
CA VAL A 9 -10.10 -22.02 -6.74
C VAL A 9 -9.63 -20.57 -6.62
N LYS A 10 -9.31 -20.10 -5.42
CA LYS A 10 -8.86 -18.72 -5.21
C LYS A 10 -7.48 -18.45 -5.79
N VAL A 11 -6.56 -19.41 -5.70
CA VAL A 11 -5.24 -19.30 -6.34
C VAL A 11 -5.41 -19.19 -7.85
N LYS A 12 -6.19 -20.06 -8.47
CA LYS A 12 -6.48 -19.98 -9.92
C LYS A 12 -7.16 -18.67 -10.29
N LEU A 13 -8.12 -18.20 -9.50
CA LEU A 13 -8.77 -16.91 -9.71
C LEU A 13 -7.75 -15.77 -9.73
N VAL A 14 -6.89 -15.68 -8.72
CA VAL A 14 -5.91 -14.59 -8.61
C VAL A 14 -4.82 -14.72 -9.65
N MET A 15 -4.37 -15.94 -9.99
CA MET A 15 -3.19 -16.19 -10.81
C MET A 15 -3.50 -16.27 -12.31
N GLU A 16 -4.58 -16.95 -12.69
CA GLU A 16 -4.82 -17.40 -14.07
C GLU A 16 -5.99 -16.67 -14.76
N SER A 17 -6.90 -16.05 -14.01
CA SER A 17 -8.06 -15.37 -14.59
C SER A 17 -7.79 -13.91 -14.98
N GLU A 18 -8.58 -13.37 -15.91
CA GLU A 18 -8.55 -11.94 -16.24
C GLU A 18 -8.90 -11.05 -15.04
N GLN A 19 -9.85 -11.46 -14.20
CA GLN A 19 -10.15 -10.74 -12.95
C GLN A 19 -8.92 -10.68 -12.02
N GLY A 20 -8.14 -11.77 -11.96
CA GLY A 20 -6.89 -11.83 -11.22
C GLY A 20 -5.82 -10.90 -11.79
N LYS A 21 -5.74 -10.80 -13.12
CA LYS A 21 -4.85 -9.85 -13.81
C LYS A 21 -5.22 -8.40 -13.50
N GLU A 22 -6.49 -8.02 -13.65
CA GLU A 22 -6.99 -6.68 -13.29
C GLU A 22 -6.73 -6.33 -11.81
N LEU A 23 -6.87 -7.32 -10.91
CA LEU A 23 -6.54 -7.15 -9.50
C LEU A 23 -5.05 -6.82 -9.32
N ARG A 24 -4.15 -7.61 -9.92
CA ARG A 24 -2.70 -7.38 -9.82
C ARG A 24 -2.27 -6.06 -10.45
N GLU A 25 -2.87 -5.65 -11.57
CA GLU A 25 -2.59 -4.36 -12.21
C GLU A 25 -2.96 -3.19 -11.29
N ARG A 26 -4.15 -3.21 -10.67
CA ARG A 26 -4.55 -2.21 -9.67
C ARG A 26 -3.60 -2.21 -8.47
N THR A 27 -3.19 -3.37 -7.99
CA THR A 27 -2.20 -3.48 -6.91
C THR A 27 -0.83 -2.92 -7.30
N ALA A 28 -0.39 -3.10 -8.55
CA ALA A 28 0.87 -2.55 -9.05
C ALA A 28 0.84 -1.01 -9.10
N VAL A 29 -0.27 -0.42 -9.51
CA VAL A 29 -0.48 1.04 -9.46
C VAL A 29 -0.43 1.54 -8.01
N ALA A 30 -1.17 0.89 -7.11
CA ALA A 30 -1.16 1.24 -5.68
C ALA A 30 0.24 1.12 -5.06
N LYS A 31 1.02 0.10 -5.44
CA LYS A 31 2.42 -0.05 -5.04
C LYS A 31 3.27 1.13 -5.49
N GLY A 32 3.12 1.58 -6.74
CA GLY A 32 3.82 2.75 -7.27
C GLY A 32 3.48 4.03 -6.50
N MET A 33 2.19 4.25 -6.21
CA MET A 33 1.72 5.39 -5.41
C MET A 33 2.30 5.36 -4.00
N ALA A 34 2.32 4.19 -3.35
CA ALA A 34 2.89 4.03 -2.02
C ALA A 34 4.40 4.32 -2.00
N ALA A 35 5.14 3.84 -3.01
CA ALA A 35 6.56 4.16 -3.14
C ALA A 35 6.77 5.68 -3.30
N ALA A 36 6.03 6.32 -4.20
CA ALA A 36 6.12 7.76 -4.42
C ALA A 36 5.79 8.60 -3.17
N ALA A 37 4.86 8.15 -2.33
CA ALA A 37 4.53 8.83 -1.07
C ALA A 37 5.67 8.77 -0.04
N LEU A 38 6.52 7.74 -0.09
CA LEU A 38 7.66 7.53 0.82
C LEU A 38 8.97 8.16 0.33
N GLU A 39 9.09 8.44 -0.97
CA GLU A 39 10.25 9.09 -1.57
C GLU A 39 10.54 10.48 -0.98
N THR A 40 11.72 11.02 -1.27
CA THR A 40 12.06 12.40 -0.86
C THR A 40 11.13 13.40 -1.55
N GLY A 41 10.46 14.23 -0.75
CA GLY A 41 9.38 15.12 -1.24
C GLY A 41 8.03 14.41 -1.41
N GLY A 42 7.94 13.12 -1.09
CA GLY A 42 6.70 12.36 -1.05
C GLY A 42 5.77 12.82 0.07
N SER A 43 4.46 12.65 -0.14
CA SER A 43 3.43 13.17 0.76
C SER A 43 3.50 12.61 2.18
N SER A 44 3.77 11.31 2.35
CA SER A 44 3.89 10.72 3.68
C SER A 44 5.13 11.21 4.41
N LYS A 45 6.24 11.41 3.69
CA LYS A 45 7.47 11.96 4.28
C LYS A 45 7.31 13.43 4.66
N ALA A 46 6.64 14.23 3.83
CA ALA A 46 6.30 15.61 4.15
C ALA A 46 5.41 15.70 5.40
N ALA A 47 4.33 14.93 5.45
CA ALA A 47 3.43 14.89 6.62
C ALA A 47 4.16 14.47 7.90
N PHE A 48 5.15 13.57 7.80
CA PHE A 48 5.95 13.17 8.95
C PHE A 48 6.87 14.30 9.44
N VAL A 49 7.46 15.09 8.53
CA VAL A 49 8.25 16.27 8.90
C VAL A 49 7.37 17.33 9.58
N ASP A 50 6.17 17.57 9.07
CA ASP A 50 5.21 18.50 9.68
C ASP A 50 4.84 18.05 11.11
N PHE A 51 4.60 16.75 11.29
CA PHE A 51 4.34 16.16 12.61
C PHE A 51 5.51 16.38 13.58
N LEU A 52 6.75 16.09 13.17
CA LEU A 52 7.92 16.30 14.04
C LEU A 52 8.08 17.77 14.42
N SER A 53 7.87 18.68 13.46
CA SER A 53 7.93 20.13 13.69
C SER A 53 6.88 20.56 14.72
N SER A 54 5.67 19.99 14.67
CA SER A 54 4.61 20.29 15.65
C SER A 54 4.96 19.83 17.07
N ILE A 55 5.73 18.73 17.22
CA ILE A 55 6.21 18.27 18.52
C ILE A 55 7.30 19.20 19.05
N GLU A 56 8.28 19.59 18.22
CA GLU A 56 9.36 20.49 18.65
C GLU A 56 8.80 21.82 19.16
N ILE A 57 7.83 22.40 18.45
CA ILE A 57 7.13 23.63 18.88
C ILE A 57 6.48 23.43 20.26
N SER A 58 5.82 22.29 20.49
CA SER A 58 5.16 22.01 21.77
C SER A 58 6.11 21.83 22.97
N THR A 59 7.40 21.62 22.73
CA THR A 59 8.41 21.46 23.80
C THR A 59 9.14 22.76 24.16
N ILE A 60 8.86 23.85 23.44
CA ILE A 60 9.45 25.18 23.66
C ILE A 60 8.53 26.08 24.50
N ASP A 61 7.26 25.69 24.68
CA ASP A 61 6.30 26.28 25.64
C ASP A 61 6.47 25.71 27.07
#